data_AF-A0A7S2C413-F1
#
_entry.id   AF-A0A7S2C413-F1
#
_cell.length_a   1.000
_cell.length_b   1.000
_cell.length_c   1.000
_cell.angle_alpha   90.00
_cell.angle_beta   90.00
_cell.angle_gamma   90.00
#
_symmetry.space_group_name_H-M   'P 1'
#
loop_
_entity.id
_entity.type
_entity.pdbx_description
1 polymer ?
#
loop_
_entity_poly.entity_id
_entity_poly.type
_entity_poly.pdbx_seq_one_letter_code
_entity_poly.pdbx_strand_id
1 'polypeptide(L)'
;SLCTDLAKSMESWLWTVLCEKAVYHTLNLFDADIPGMLRAEGWVIAQQLDSVQEIVTQAHMDLDIGGSSILEPVLKPWPTPPTYFETNDFTYAYQELVDTYGIPRYKEANP
;
A
#
# COMPACT_ATOMS: atom_id res chain seq x y z
N SER A 1 26.24 14.42 26.78
CA SER A 1 26.99 15.16 25.75
C SER A 1 26.11 15.27 24.53
N LEU A 2 26.21 16.31 23.72
CA LEU A 2 25.28 16.54 22.59
C LEU A 2 25.07 15.28 21.70
N CYS A 3 26.12 14.49 21.47
CA CYS A 3 26.03 13.25 20.70
C CYS A 3 25.18 12.14 21.34
N THR A 4 25.12 12.03 22.68
CA THR A 4 24.30 11.01 23.36
C THR A 4 22.82 11.34 23.28
N ASP A 5 22.47 12.62 23.26
CA ASP A 5 21.08 13.06 23.15
C ASP A 5 20.61 12.95 21.70
N LEU A 6 21.48 13.28 20.74
CA LEU A 6 21.21 13.13 19.31
C LEU A 6 21.08 11.66 18.89
N ALA A 7 21.87 10.75 19.47
CA ALA A 7 21.76 9.32 19.20
C ALA A 7 20.41 8.73 19.62
N LYS A 8 19.79 9.24 20.69
CA LYS A 8 18.48 8.76 21.17
C LYS A 8 17.33 9.18 20.25
N SER A 9 17.42 10.35 19.62
CA SER A 9 16.37 10.88 18.75
C SER A 9 16.58 10.56 17.27
N MET A 10 17.80 10.20 16.87
CA MET A 10 18.17 9.96 15.46
C MET A 10 17.27 8.91 14.79
N GLU A 11 17.05 7.77 15.43
CA GLU A 11 16.26 6.68 14.85
C GLU A 11 14.82 7.10 14.61
N SER A 12 14.21 7.76 15.59
CA SER A 12 12.84 8.28 15.46
C SER A 12 12.74 9.32 14.35
N TRP A 13 13.69 10.26 14.25
CA TRP A 13 13.69 11.27 13.20
C TRP A 13 13.88 10.66 11.82
N LEU A 14 14.79 9.69 11.70
CA LEU A 14 14.99 8.97 10.46
C LEU A 14 13.71 8.26 10.02
N TRP A 15 13.03 7.57 10.94
CA TRP A 15 11.77 6.90 10.66
C TRP A 15 10.71 7.90 10.17
N THR A 16 10.54 9.03 10.86
CA THR A 16 9.59 10.08 10.46
C THR A 16 9.87 10.57 9.03
N VAL A 17 11.12 10.88 8.72
CA VAL A 17 11.51 11.37 7.39
C VAL A 17 11.29 10.31 6.31
N LEU A 18 11.59 9.03 6.60
CA LEU A 18 11.37 7.93 5.66
C LEU A 18 9.88 7.70 5.40
N CYS A 19 9.05 7.71 6.45
CA CYS A 19 7.60 7.60 6.32
C CYS A 19 7.03 8.74 5.49
N GLU A 20 7.39 9.98 5.79
CA GLU A 20 6.91 11.16 5.06
C GLU A 20 7.32 11.11 3.59
N LYS A 21 8.58 10.76 3.31
CA LYS A 21 9.07 10.56 1.94
C LYS A 21 8.29 9.48 1.20
N ALA A 22 7.98 8.36 1.85
CA ALA A 22 7.21 7.27 1.25
C ALA A 22 5.77 7.70 0.92
N VAL A 23 5.12 8.44 1.83
CA VAL A 23 3.77 9.00 1.60
C VAL A 23 3.79 9.91 0.38
N TYR A 24 4.71 10.88 0.32
CA TYR A 24 4.81 11.78 -0.84
C TYR A 24 5.17 11.04 -2.13
N HIS A 25 6.02 10.03 -2.06
CA HIS A 25 6.34 9.21 -3.22
C HIS A 25 5.09 8.52 -3.79
N THR A 26 4.25 7.95 -2.93
CA THR A 26 2.98 7.33 -3.34
C THR A 26 1.99 8.37 -3.87
N LEU A 27 1.83 9.51 -3.21
CA LEU A 27 0.93 10.59 -3.66
C LEU A 27 1.34 11.15 -5.02
N ASN A 28 2.64 11.16 -5.34
CA ASN A 28 3.14 11.60 -6.65
C ASN A 28 2.75 10.64 -7.79
N LEU A 29 2.28 9.43 -7.50
CA LEU A 29 1.75 8.49 -8.49
C LEU A 29 0.26 8.73 -8.78
N PHE A 30 -0.42 9.61 -8.02
CA PHE A 30 -1.85 9.84 -8.15
C PHE A 30 -2.14 10.94 -9.19
N ASP A 31 -3.28 10.81 -9.86
CA ASP A 31 -3.77 11.82 -10.79
C ASP A 31 -4.52 12.92 -10.03
N ALA A 32 -4.22 14.18 -10.33
CA ALA A 32 -4.94 15.36 -9.82
C ALA A 32 -5.89 15.93 -10.90
N ASP A 33 -6.63 15.05 -11.57
CA ASP A 33 -7.52 15.40 -12.68
C ASP A 33 -8.85 16.02 -12.23
N ILE A 34 -9.19 15.88 -10.95
CA ILE A 34 -10.39 16.45 -10.34
C ILE A 34 -9.98 17.57 -9.37
N PRO A 35 -10.50 18.80 -9.53
CA PRO A 35 -10.17 19.90 -8.63
C PRO A 35 -10.49 19.56 -7.17
N GLY A 36 -9.46 19.61 -6.31
CA GLY A 36 -9.60 19.33 -4.88
C GLY A 36 -9.61 17.84 -4.51
N MET A 37 -9.34 16.93 -5.45
CA MET A 37 -9.27 15.49 -5.18
C MET A 37 -8.07 14.85 -5.88
N LEU A 38 -7.55 13.78 -5.27
CA LEU A 38 -6.55 12.90 -5.89
C LEU A 38 -7.21 11.58 -6.25
N ARG A 39 -6.97 11.12 -7.47
CA ARG A 39 -7.46 9.83 -7.98
C ARG A 39 -6.28 8.87 -8.08
N ALA A 40 -6.45 7.69 -7.49
CA ALA A 40 -5.49 6.60 -7.56
C ALA A 40 -6.17 5.33 -8.07
N GLU A 41 -5.44 4.53 -8.84
CA GLU A 41 -5.86 3.21 -9.26
C GLU A 41 -4.82 2.18 -8.78
N GLY A 42 -5.27 1.04 -8.26
CA GLY A 42 -4.38 0.03 -7.71
C GLY A 42 -5.07 -1.30 -7.49
N TRP A 43 -4.26 -2.30 -7.13
CA TRP A 43 -4.75 -3.63 -6.83
C TRP A 43 -5.05 -3.80 -5.35
N VAL A 44 -6.16 -4.47 -5.06
CA VAL A 44 -6.55 -4.87 -3.72
C VAL A 44 -6.86 -6.37 -3.74
N ILE A 45 -6.46 -7.07 -2.69
CA ILE A 45 -6.81 -8.48 -2.50
C ILE A 45 -8.33 -8.56 -2.32
N ALA A 46 -9.01 -9.39 -3.11
CA ALA A 46 -10.47 -9.44 -3.12
C ALA A 46 -11.09 -9.68 -1.72
N GLN A 47 -10.43 -10.47 -0.88
CA GLN A 47 -10.86 -10.74 0.51
C GLN A 47 -10.71 -9.53 1.45
N GLN A 48 -9.88 -8.54 1.11
CA GLN A 48 -9.60 -7.36 1.93
C GLN A 48 -10.37 -6.12 1.45
N LEU A 49 -11.16 -6.23 0.37
CA LEU A 49 -11.83 -5.08 -0.24
C LEU A 49 -12.74 -4.36 0.75
N ASP A 50 -13.56 -5.11 1.50
CA ASP A 50 -14.49 -4.55 2.50
C ASP A 50 -13.74 -3.82 3.61
N SER A 51 -12.66 -4.41 4.12
CA SER A 51 -11.83 -3.81 5.17
C SER A 51 -11.15 -2.51 4.70
N VAL A 52 -10.66 -2.47 3.47
CA VAL A 52 -10.11 -1.24 2.88
C VAL A 52 -11.19 -0.16 2.76
N GLN A 53 -12.40 -0.55 2.33
CA GLN A 53 -13.51 0.39 2.20
C GLN A 53 -13.93 0.99 3.55
N GLU A 54 -14.00 0.17 4.60
CA GLU A 54 -14.30 0.63 5.96
C GLU A 54 -13.25 1.61 6.46
N ILE A 55 -11.96 1.28 6.36
CA ILE A 55 -10.85 2.13 6.84
C ILE A 55 -10.84 3.47 6.12
N VAL A 56 -11.05 3.46 4.80
CA VAL A 56 -11.09 4.70 3.99
C VAL A 56 -12.30 5.56 4.35
N THR A 57 -13.47 4.93 4.56
CA THR A 57 -14.68 5.64 5.00
C THR A 57 -14.48 6.26 6.38
N GLN A 58 -13.92 5.50 7.33
CA GLN A 58 -13.63 5.97 8.68
C GLN A 58 -12.62 7.12 8.67
N ALA A 59 -11.51 6.99 7.95
CA ALA A 59 -10.50 8.05 7.83
C ALA A 59 -11.09 9.34 7.22
N HIS A 60 -12.04 9.21 6.29
CA HIS A 60 -12.74 10.35 5.74
C HIS A 60 -13.67 11.02 6.77
N MET A 61 -14.40 10.23 7.56
CA MET A 61 -15.25 10.73 8.64
C MET A 61 -14.47 11.48 9.71
N ASP A 62 -13.27 11.01 10.05
CA ASP A 62 -12.43 11.63 11.08
C ASP A 62 -11.89 13.02 10.67
N LEU A 63 -11.81 13.30 9.36
CA LEU A 63 -11.27 14.55 8.84
C LEU A 63 -12.31 15.68 8.72
N ASP A 64 -13.61 15.39 8.86
CA ASP A 64 -14.74 16.35 8.69
C ASP A 64 -14.65 17.18 7.38
N ILE A 65 -14.04 16.60 6.35
CA ILE A 65 -13.88 17.23 5.04
C ILE A 65 -15.14 16.93 4.23
N GLY A 66 -15.84 17.96 3.78
CA GLY A 66 -16.98 17.81 2.88
C GLY A 66 -16.57 17.09 1.58
N GLY A 67 -17.17 15.92 1.33
CA GLY A 67 -16.85 15.04 0.21
C GLY A 67 -17.33 13.63 0.50
N SER A 68 -17.11 12.69 -0.42
CA SER A 68 -17.17 11.25 -0.13
C SER A 68 -15.88 10.67 -0.67
N SER A 69 -15.20 9.84 0.14
CA SER A 69 -14.11 9.03 -0.39
C SER A 69 -14.71 7.86 -1.16
N ILE A 70 -14.58 7.90 -2.49
CA ILE A 70 -15.19 6.93 -3.40
C ILE A 70 -14.14 5.86 -3.72
N LEU A 71 -14.42 4.62 -3.32
CA LEU A 71 -13.70 3.43 -3.78
C LEU A 71 -14.61 2.68 -4.76
N GLU A 72 -14.19 2.59 -6.02
CA GLU A 72 -14.95 1.94 -7.07
C GLU A 72 -14.08 0.92 -7.84
N PRO A 73 -14.65 -0.22 -8.26
CA PRO A 73 -13.97 -1.13 -9.18
C PRO A 73 -13.64 -0.44 -10.50
N VAL A 74 -12.38 -0.55 -10.95
CA VAL A 74 -11.95 0.00 -12.24
C VAL A 74 -12.44 -0.90 -13.39
N LEU A 75 -13.31 -0.37 -14.26
CA LEU A 75 -13.97 -1.13 -15.36
C LEU A 75 -13.21 -1.14 -16.70
N LYS A 76 -11.96 -0.67 -16.74
CA LYS A 76 -11.15 -0.53 -17.97
C LYS A 76 -10.30 -1.79 -18.24
N PRO A 77 -9.76 -1.99 -19.46
CA PRO A 77 -8.68 -2.95 -19.65
C PRO A 77 -7.51 -2.55 -18.74
N TRP A 78 -7.29 -3.30 -17.68
CA TRP A 78 -6.20 -3.10 -16.73
C TRP A 78 -5.08 -4.09 -17.05
N PRO A 79 -3.80 -3.74 -16.78
CA PRO A 79 -2.68 -4.68 -16.81
C PRO A 79 -2.96 -6.01 -16.09
N THR A 80 -2.13 -7.03 -16.33
CA THR A 80 -2.22 -8.28 -15.57
C THR A 80 -2.05 -8.01 -14.07
N PRO A 81 -2.95 -8.49 -13.21
CA PRO A 81 -2.81 -8.31 -11.76
C PRO A 81 -1.56 -8.98 -11.20
N PRO A 82 -1.04 -8.48 -10.06
CA PRO A 82 0.07 -9.09 -9.36
C PRO A 82 -0.36 -10.43 -8.78
N THR A 83 0.63 -11.31 -8.62
CA THR A 83 0.47 -12.56 -7.89
C THR A 83 0.67 -12.31 -6.40
N TYR A 84 -0.25 -12.81 -5.57
CA TYR A 84 -0.16 -12.76 -4.11
C TYR A 84 -0.36 -14.16 -3.55
N PHE A 85 0.55 -14.60 -2.69
CA PHE A 85 0.47 -15.86 -1.96
C PHE A 85 0.30 -15.58 -0.47
N GLU A 86 -0.70 -16.21 0.14
CA GLU A 86 -0.86 -16.18 1.58
C GLU A 86 0.12 -17.19 2.21
N THR A 87 1.12 -16.68 2.92
CA THR A 87 2.14 -17.50 3.59
C THR A 87 2.03 -17.37 5.11
N ASN A 88 2.38 -18.43 5.82
CA ASN A 88 2.61 -18.42 7.27
C ASN A 88 4.12 -18.58 7.56
N ASP A 89 4.51 -18.52 8.83
CA ASP A 89 5.91 -18.61 9.26
C ASP A 89 6.63 -19.86 8.71
N PHE A 90 5.90 -20.96 8.49
CA PHE A 90 6.46 -22.19 7.91
C PHE A 90 6.57 -22.11 6.38
N THR A 91 5.53 -21.62 5.68
CA THR A 91 5.51 -21.60 4.21
C THR A 91 6.27 -20.41 3.61
N TYR A 92 6.56 -19.38 4.40
CA TYR A 92 7.28 -18.18 3.95
C TYR A 92 8.67 -18.51 3.36
N ALA A 93 9.47 -19.31 4.07
CA ALA A 93 10.82 -19.66 3.60
C ALA A 93 10.82 -20.44 2.27
N TYR A 94 9.79 -21.26 2.04
CA TYR A 94 9.62 -21.96 0.77
C TYR A 94 9.21 -21.00 -0.34
N GLN A 95 8.30 -20.06 -0.06
CA GLN A 95 7.91 -19.05 -1.03
C GLN A 95 9.10 -18.17 -1.43
N GLU A 96 9.91 -17.74 -0.47
CA GLU A 96 11.12 -16.96 -0.76
C GLU A 96 12.07 -17.73 -1.69
N LEU A 97 12.26 -19.03 -1.42
CA LEU A 97 13.08 -19.88 -2.28
C LEU A 97 12.51 -19.99 -3.69
N VAL A 98 11.20 -20.19 -3.84
CA VAL A 98 10.54 -20.25 -5.17
C VAL A 98 10.67 -18.91 -5.90
N ASP A 99 10.44 -17.80 -5.21
CA ASP A 99 10.48 -16.44 -5.78
C ASP A 99 11.88 -16.08 -6.32
N THR A 100 12.96 -16.68 -5.80
CA THR A 100 14.32 -16.49 -6.36
C THR A 100 14.47 -17.01 -7.78
N TYR A 101 13.70 -18.04 -8.16
CA TYR A 101 13.69 -18.59 -9.52
C TYR A 101 12.72 -17.83 -10.43
N GLY A 102 11.77 -17.10 -9.85
CA GLY A 102 10.84 -16.23 -10.53
C GLY A 102 9.45 -16.27 -9.90
N ILE A 103 8.76 -15.13 -9.96
CA ILE A 103 7.39 -15.02 -9.45
C ILE A 103 6.43 -15.64 -10.49
N PRO A 104 5.59 -16.62 -10.11
CA PRO A 104 4.60 -17.20 -11.00
C PRO A 104 3.65 -16.15 -11.56
N ARG A 105 3.11 -16.38 -12.75
CA ARG A 105 2.11 -15.48 -13.32
C ARG A 105 0.81 -15.53 -12.52
N TYR A 106 0.01 -14.49 -12.64
CA TYR A 106 -1.29 -14.45 -11.97
C TYR A 106 -2.15 -15.67 -12.33
N LYS A 107 -2.66 -16.35 -11.29
CA LYS A 107 -3.42 -17.62 -11.37
C LYS A 107 -2.65 -18.81 -11.95
N GLU A 108 -1.32 -18.72 -12.03
CA GLU A 108 -0.46 -19.90 -12.25
C GLU A 108 -0.33 -20.70 -10.94
N ALA A 109 -0.10 -22.01 -11.07
CA ALA A 109 0.13 -22.86 -9.91
C ALA A 109 1.45 -22.48 -9.22
N ASN A 110 1.45 -22.46 -7.89
CA ASN A 110 2.67 -22.25 -7.11
C ASN A 110 3.54 -23.52 -7.21
N PRO A 111 4.79 -23.41 -7.71
CA PRO A 111 5.73 -24.52 -7.83
C PRO A 111 6.08 -25.22 -6.52
#